data_AF-A0A2V5TX72-F1
#
_entry.id   AF-A0A2V5TX72-F1
#
_cell.length_a   1.000
_cell.length_b   1.000
_cell.length_c   1.000
_cell.angle_alpha   90.00
_cell.angle_beta   90.00
_cell.angle_gamma   90.00
#
_symmetry.space_group_name_H-M   'P 1'
#
loop_
_entity.id
_entity.type
_entity.pdbx_description
1 polymer ?
#
loop_
_entity_poly.entity_id
_entity_poly.type
_entity_poly.pdbx_seq_one_letter_code
_entity_poly.pdbx_strand_id
1 'polypeptide(L)'
;MAAARGGDVDLQKAVGSLIATEKAYAKLAAEKGFRAASISVFADDAVIFTPNPVNGKKFWREAKEDPVLTWRPVFASISRSGQLGYTTGPWEYKKSRDAEQPDGFGHFVTIWRKDANGVWQVALDVGIDHPLPSQAE
;
A
#
# COMPACT_ATOMS: atom_id res chain seq x y z
N MET A 1 15.69 -15.93 31.30
CA MET A 1 14.57 -15.06 30.89
C MET A 1 13.75 -15.80 29.85
N ALA A 2 12.54 -16.24 30.20
CA ALA A 2 11.63 -16.83 29.24
C ALA A 2 10.99 -15.69 28.43
N ALA A 3 11.12 -15.74 27.10
CA ALA A 3 10.33 -14.89 26.23
C ALA A 3 8.85 -15.17 26.51
N ALA A 4 8.09 -14.15 26.87
CA ALA A 4 6.65 -14.25 27.04
C ALA A 4 6.07 -14.86 25.75
N ARG A 5 5.35 -15.98 25.87
CA ARG A 5 4.51 -16.48 24.78
C ARG A 5 3.45 -15.41 24.57
N GLY A 6 3.62 -14.60 23.52
CA GLY A 6 2.58 -13.69 23.07
C GLY A 6 1.28 -14.49 22.93
N GLY A 7 0.20 -14.01 23.53
CA GLY A 7 -1.11 -14.66 23.42
C GLY A 7 -1.43 -14.94 21.96
N ASP A 8 -2.08 -16.08 21.69
CA ASP A 8 -2.39 -16.52 20.33
C ASP A 8 -3.00 -15.37 19.53
N VAL A 9 -2.25 -14.90 18.53
CA VAL A 9 -2.69 -13.83 17.66
C VAL A 9 -3.85 -14.36 16.83
N ASP A 10 -5.00 -13.71 16.90
CA ASP A 10 -6.10 -13.97 15.98
C ASP A 10 -5.70 -13.49 14.57
N LEU A 11 -5.16 -14.42 13.78
CA LEU A 11 -4.65 -14.13 12.44
C LEU A 11 -5.77 -13.74 11.47
N GLN A 12 -6.99 -14.26 11.66
CA GLN A 12 -8.17 -13.89 10.86
C GLN A 12 -8.55 -12.43 11.08
N LYS A 13 -8.66 -12.01 12.34
CA LYS A 13 -8.91 -10.60 12.68
C LYS A 13 -7.75 -9.71 12.23
N ALA A 14 -6.51 -10.18 12.38
CA ALA A 14 -5.35 -9.40 12.03
C ALA A 14 -5.23 -9.17 10.51
N VAL A 15 -5.42 -10.21 9.67
CA VAL A 15 -5.46 -10.03 8.20
C VAL A 15 -6.67 -9.19 7.78
N GLY A 16 -7.82 -9.34 8.44
CA GLY A 16 -8.99 -8.49 8.20
C GLY A 16 -8.70 -7.01 8.46
N SER A 17 -7.96 -6.69 9.53
CA SER A 17 -7.54 -5.32 9.83
C SER A 17 -6.60 -4.75 8.75
N LEU A 18 -5.68 -5.55 8.24
CA LEU A 18 -4.75 -5.16 7.18
C LEU A 18 -5.49 -4.84 5.87
N ILE A 19 -6.42 -5.71 5.46
CA ILE A 19 -7.27 -5.50 4.28
C ILE A 19 -8.09 -4.22 4.42
N ALA A 20 -8.65 -3.96 5.61
CA ALA A 20 -9.41 -2.75 5.88
C ALA A 20 -8.53 -1.50 5.78
N THR A 21 -7.29 -1.54 6.29
CA THR A 21 -6.34 -0.43 6.17
C THR A 21 -5.95 -0.14 4.73
N GLU A 22 -5.65 -1.15 3.91
CA GLU A 22 -5.34 -0.96 2.48
C GLU A 22 -6.51 -0.27 1.74
N LYS A 23 -7.73 -0.74 1.97
CA LYS A 23 -8.93 -0.13 1.38
C LYS A 23 -9.14 1.32 1.87
N ALA A 24 -8.84 1.59 3.14
CA ALA A 24 -8.92 2.94 3.69
C ALA A 24 -7.86 3.86 3.07
N TYR A 25 -6.65 3.35 2.80
CA TYR A 25 -5.61 4.09 2.10
C TYR A 25 -6.02 4.42 0.65
N ALA A 26 -6.51 3.44 -0.11
CA ALA A 26 -7.04 3.66 -1.46
C ALA A 26 -8.18 4.69 -1.48
N LYS A 27 -9.11 4.60 -0.53
CA LYS A 27 -10.19 5.58 -0.38
C LYS A 27 -9.67 6.98 -0.06
N LEU A 28 -8.70 7.09 0.86
CA LEU A 28 -8.10 8.36 1.22
C LEU A 28 -7.40 9.02 0.03
N ALA A 29 -6.70 8.24 -0.79
CA ALA A 29 -6.08 8.74 -2.02
C ALA A 29 -7.11 9.27 -3.02
N ALA A 30 -8.24 8.58 -3.19
CA ALA A 30 -9.33 9.04 -4.05
C ALA A 30 -9.98 10.36 -3.57
N GLU A 31 -10.01 10.58 -2.24
CA GLU A 31 -10.62 11.76 -1.62
C GLU A 31 -9.66 12.95 -1.50
N LYS A 32 -8.38 12.70 -1.21
CA LYS A 32 -7.39 13.73 -0.82
C LYS A 32 -6.18 13.83 -1.76
N GLY A 33 -6.06 12.95 -2.74
CA GLY A 33 -4.88 12.82 -3.60
C GLY A 33 -3.90 11.77 -3.06
N PHE A 34 -3.18 11.11 -3.96
CA PHE A 34 -2.27 10.01 -3.65
C PHE A 34 -1.11 10.50 -2.77
N ARG A 35 -0.57 11.68 -3.08
CA ARG A 35 0.51 12.32 -2.32
C ARG A 35 0.11 12.54 -0.86
N ALA A 36 -1.03 13.17 -0.61
CA ALA A 36 -1.48 13.48 0.75
C ALA A 36 -1.78 12.20 1.55
N ALA A 37 -2.43 11.22 0.92
CA ALA A 37 -2.68 9.93 1.52
C ALA A 37 -1.38 9.21 1.90
N SER A 38 -0.40 9.17 0.99
CA SER A 38 0.89 8.51 1.21
C SER A 38 1.66 9.14 2.38
N ILE A 39 1.71 10.47 2.45
CA ILE A 39 2.33 11.19 3.59
C ILE A 39 1.67 10.81 4.93
N SER A 40 0.35 10.55 4.94
CA SER A 40 -0.37 10.21 6.17
C SER A 40 -0.22 8.76 6.63
N VAL A 41 0.00 7.83 5.69
CA VAL A 41 -0.02 6.38 5.97
C VAL A 41 1.40 5.79 6.03
N PHE A 42 2.37 6.41 5.36
CA PHE A 42 3.73 5.88 5.32
C PHE A 42 4.44 6.02 6.66
N ALA A 43 5.17 4.96 7.02
CA ALA A 43 6.16 5.03 8.10
C ALA A 43 7.24 6.07 7.74
N ASP A 44 7.89 6.65 8.76
CA ASP A 44 8.93 7.65 8.52
C ASP A 44 10.15 7.09 7.77
N ASP A 45 10.37 5.78 7.86
CA ASP A 45 11.41 5.00 7.17
C ASP A 45 10.91 4.24 5.94
N ALA A 46 9.68 4.50 5.46
CA ALA A 46 9.10 3.79 4.34
C ALA A 46 9.98 3.85 3.07
N VAL A 47 10.05 2.75 2.32
CA VAL A 47 10.83 2.67 1.08
C VAL A 47 9.92 2.58 -0.14
N ILE A 48 10.22 3.36 -1.17
CA ILE A 48 9.65 3.24 -2.52
C ILE A 48 10.77 3.20 -3.56
N PHE A 49 10.45 2.93 -4.82
CA PHE A 49 11.41 2.83 -5.92
C PHE A 49 11.10 3.82 -7.05
N THR A 50 12.03 4.74 -7.36
CA THR A 50 11.84 5.76 -8.41
C THR A 50 13.14 6.14 -9.18
N PRO A 51 13.83 5.24 -9.91
CA PRO A 51 13.68 3.78 -9.95
C PRO A 51 14.50 3.06 -8.86
N ASN A 52 15.44 3.77 -8.22
CA ASN A 52 16.23 3.28 -7.10
C ASN A 52 15.46 3.44 -5.77
N PRO A 53 15.81 2.67 -4.73
CA PRO A 53 15.16 2.81 -3.42
C PRO A 53 15.41 4.20 -2.82
N VAL A 54 14.31 4.85 -2.39
CA VAL A 54 14.33 6.15 -1.70
C VAL A 54 13.38 6.12 -0.50
N ASN A 55 13.55 7.08 0.41
CA ASN A 55 12.59 7.26 1.50
C ASN A 55 11.26 7.80 0.94
N GLY A 56 10.20 7.01 1.00
CA GLY A 56 8.92 7.30 0.38
C GLY A 56 8.18 8.48 1.01
N LYS A 57 8.20 8.59 2.34
CA LYS A 57 7.50 9.70 3.03
C LYS A 57 8.16 11.04 2.73
N LYS A 58 9.49 11.08 2.70
CA LYS A 58 10.27 12.26 2.28
C LYS A 58 10.00 12.58 0.81
N PHE A 59 10.06 11.57 -0.07
CA PHE A 59 9.77 11.73 -1.50
C PHE A 59 8.41 12.39 -1.72
N TRP A 60 7.34 11.87 -1.11
CA TRP A 60 6.00 12.43 -1.30
C TRP A 60 5.83 13.83 -0.70
N ARG A 61 6.55 14.19 0.36
CA ARG A 61 6.55 15.58 0.86
C ARG A 61 7.10 16.56 -0.17
N GLU A 62 8.13 16.16 -0.92
CA GLU A 62 8.83 16.99 -1.90
C GLU A 62 8.24 16.90 -3.31
N ALA A 63 7.45 15.85 -3.60
CA ALA A 63 6.81 15.64 -4.89
C ALA A 63 5.90 16.82 -5.27
N LYS A 64 6.06 17.28 -6.51
CA LYS A 64 5.21 18.33 -7.11
C LYS A 64 4.00 17.77 -7.82
N GLU A 65 4.16 16.57 -8.39
CA GLU A 65 3.10 15.85 -9.09
C GLU A 65 2.35 14.96 -8.10
N ASP A 66 1.05 14.81 -8.34
CA ASP A 66 0.18 13.91 -7.59
C ASP A 66 -0.53 12.98 -8.60
N PRO A 67 -0.11 11.71 -8.70
CA PRO A 67 -0.68 10.80 -9.69
C PRO A 67 -2.11 10.42 -9.31
N VAL A 68 -2.98 10.29 -10.31
CA VAL A 68 -4.34 9.74 -10.09
C VAL A 68 -4.26 8.23 -10.21
N LEU A 69 -4.09 7.57 -9.06
CA LEU A 69 -4.04 6.12 -8.94
C LEU A 69 -5.32 5.57 -8.31
N THR A 70 -5.81 4.47 -8.87
CA THR A 70 -6.87 3.66 -8.27
C THR A 70 -6.39 2.22 -8.16
N TRP A 71 -6.52 1.61 -6.99
CA TRP A 71 -6.07 0.23 -6.76
C TRP A 71 -6.98 -0.48 -5.76
N ARG A 72 -6.88 -1.81 -5.73
CA ARG A 72 -7.61 -2.64 -4.76
C ARG A 72 -6.81 -3.88 -4.38
N PRO A 73 -6.80 -4.28 -3.10
CA PRO A 73 -6.20 -5.55 -2.71
C PRO A 73 -7.05 -6.70 -3.23
N VAL A 74 -6.40 -7.68 -3.87
CA VAL A 74 -6.99 -8.98 -4.22
C VAL A 74 -6.37 -10.12 -3.41
N PHE A 75 -5.22 -9.87 -2.80
CA PHE A 75 -4.56 -10.80 -1.91
C PHE A 75 -3.97 -10.05 -0.70
N ALA A 76 -4.00 -10.70 0.45
CA ALA A 76 -3.35 -10.23 1.67
C ALA A 76 -2.80 -11.41 2.46
N SER A 77 -1.65 -11.23 3.10
CA SER A 77 -1.09 -12.19 4.05
C SER A 77 -0.46 -11.48 5.23
N ILE A 78 -0.41 -12.16 6.36
CA ILE A 78 0.12 -11.63 7.61
C ILE A 78 1.11 -12.61 8.25
N SER A 79 2.17 -12.06 8.82
CA SER A 79 3.12 -12.81 9.62
C SER A 79 2.46 -13.43 10.85
N ARG A 80 3.04 -14.54 11.36
CA ARG A 80 2.57 -15.21 12.58
C ARG A 80 2.52 -14.29 13.81
N SER A 81 3.37 -13.26 13.86
CA SER A 81 3.36 -12.28 14.96
C SER A 81 2.22 -11.26 14.85
N GLY A 82 1.54 -11.17 13.71
CA GLY A 82 0.50 -10.18 13.44
C GLY A 82 1.00 -8.73 13.32
N GLN A 83 2.32 -8.53 13.28
CA GLN A 83 2.97 -7.20 13.25
C GLN A 83 3.41 -6.76 11.86
N LEU A 84 3.63 -7.72 10.95
CA LEU A 84 3.97 -7.49 9.55
C LEU A 84 2.95 -8.20 8.65
N GLY A 85 2.67 -7.62 7.50
CA GLY A 85 1.88 -8.25 6.45
C GLY A 85 2.11 -7.58 5.11
N TYR A 86 1.51 -8.12 4.05
CA TYR A 86 1.52 -7.49 2.75
C TYR A 86 0.18 -7.63 2.05
N THR A 87 -0.07 -6.70 1.15
CA THR A 87 -1.21 -6.65 0.25
C THR A 87 -0.71 -6.51 -1.19
N THR A 88 -1.48 -7.05 -2.13
CA THR A 88 -1.18 -6.90 -3.56
C THR A 88 -2.47 -6.97 -4.37
N GLY A 89 -2.42 -6.39 -5.56
CA GLY A 89 -3.50 -6.39 -6.53
C GLY A 89 -3.26 -5.42 -7.68
N PRO A 90 -4.23 -5.28 -8.57
CA PRO A 90 -4.11 -4.39 -9.72
C PRO A 90 -4.23 -2.93 -9.30
N TRP A 91 -3.53 -2.06 -10.02
CA TRP A 91 -3.74 -0.62 -10.01
C TRP A 91 -3.89 -0.09 -11.44
N GLU A 92 -4.53 1.06 -11.52
CA GLU A 92 -4.75 1.84 -12.73
C GLU A 92 -4.29 3.27 -12.49
N TYR A 93 -3.66 3.86 -13.51
CA TYR A 93 -3.21 5.24 -13.52
C TYR A 93 -4.00 6.03 -14.56
N LYS A 94 -4.37 7.26 -14.20
CA LYS A 94 -4.99 8.24 -15.11
C LYS A 94 -4.21 9.55 -15.09
N LYS A 95 -4.05 10.20 -16.25
CA LYS A 95 -3.49 11.55 -16.35
C LYS A 95 -4.41 12.63 -15.77
N SER A 96 -5.72 12.38 -15.74
CA SER A 96 -6.72 13.25 -15.13
C SER A 96 -7.86 12.45 -14.53
N ARG A 97 -8.59 13.04 -13.57
CA ARG A 97 -9.75 12.37 -12.94
C ARG A 97 -10.88 12.08 -13.94
N ASP A 98 -10.98 12.89 -14.99
CA ASP A 98 -12.02 12.82 -16.01
C ASP A 98 -11.66 11.89 -17.19
N ALA A 99 -10.47 11.28 -17.19
CA ALA A 99 -10.07 10.36 -18.23
C ALA A 99 -10.98 9.12 -18.25
N GLU A 100 -11.56 8.82 -19.42
CA GLU A 100 -12.46 7.68 -19.60
C GLU A 100 -11.72 6.34 -19.45
N GLN A 101 -10.51 6.26 -19.98
CA GLN A 101 -9.66 5.07 -19.95
C GLN A 101 -8.40 5.32 -19.11
N PRO A 102 -7.87 4.30 -18.42
CA PRO A 102 -6.57 4.41 -17.77
C PRO A 102 -5.42 4.54 -18.78
N ASP A 103 -4.44 5.36 -18.44
CA ASP A 103 -3.20 5.57 -19.18
C ASP A 103 -2.13 4.53 -18.85
N GLY A 104 -2.27 3.84 -17.72
CA GLY A 104 -1.32 2.84 -17.25
C GLY A 104 -1.98 1.82 -16.33
N PHE A 105 -1.41 0.63 -16.30
CA PHE A 105 -1.86 -0.50 -15.51
C PHE A 105 -0.68 -1.20 -14.87
N GLY A 106 -0.93 -1.86 -13.76
CA GLY A 106 0.08 -2.70 -13.14
C GLY A 106 -0.45 -3.47 -11.95
N HIS A 107 0.48 -4.04 -11.19
CA HIS A 107 0.22 -4.58 -9.86
C HIS A 107 1.03 -3.81 -8.82
N PHE A 108 0.52 -3.76 -7.60
CA PHE A 108 1.24 -3.19 -6.47
C PHE A 108 1.66 -4.28 -5.49
N VAL A 109 2.71 -4.02 -4.73
CA VAL A 109 3.02 -4.73 -3.49
C VAL A 109 3.25 -3.70 -2.40
N THR A 110 2.43 -3.76 -1.35
CA THR A 110 2.61 -2.92 -0.16
C THR A 110 2.92 -3.80 1.04
N ILE A 111 4.06 -3.58 1.66
CA ILE A 111 4.43 -4.19 2.95
C ILE A 111 4.01 -3.24 4.06
N TRP A 112 3.27 -3.79 5.01
CA TRP A 112 2.71 -3.08 6.15
C TRP A 112 3.37 -3.54 7.44
N ARG A 113 3.61 -2.59 8.34
CA ARG A 113 4.15 -2.82 9.68
C ARG A 113 3.30 -2.08 10.70
N LYS A 114 2.96 -2.73 11.82
CA LYS A 114 2.37 -2.02 12.97
C LYS A 114 3.43 -1.25 13.73
N ASP A 115 3.09 -0.02 14.12
CA ASP A 115 3.87 0.72 15.11
C ASP A 115 3.61 0.19 16.53
N ALA A 116 4.25 0.82 17.54
CA ALA A 116 4.08 0.46 18.94
C ALA A 116 2.64 0.63 19.47
N ASN A 117 1.82 1.45 18.80
CA ASN A 117 0.41 1.68 19.13
C ASN A 117 -0.51 0.70 18.39
N GLY A 118 0.04 -0.21 17.57
CA GLY A 118 -0.72 -1.17 16.78
C GLY A 118 -1.32 -0.59 15.50
N VAL A 119 -0.91 0.62 15.09
CA VAL A 119 -1.36 1.29 13.87
C VAL A 119 -0.54 0.78 12.68
N TRP A 120 -1.23 0.32 11.64
CA TRP A 120 -0.60 -0.09 10.39
C TRP A 120 -0.01 1.12 9.66
N GLN A 121 1.25 0.99 9.24
CA GLN A 121 1.96 1.94 8.40
C GLN A 121 2.59 1.22 7.22
N VAL A 122 2.66 1.89 6.07
CA VAL A 122 3.41 1.38 4.91
C VAL A 122 4.90 1.41 5.24
N ALA A 123 5.55 0.26 5.17
CA ALA A 123 6.99 0.10 5.31
C ALA A 123 7.69 0.03 3.95
N LEU A 124 7.01 -0.53 2.94
CA LEU A 124 7.47 -0.52 1.55
C LEU A 124 6.28 -0.50 0.61
N ASP A 125 6.38 0.27 -0.47
CA ASP A 125 5.36 0.32 -1.52
C ASP A 125 6.02 0.30 -2.90
N VAL A 126 5.54 -0.59 -3.77
CA VAL A 126 6.10 -0.81 -5.11
C VAL A 126 4.96 -0.95 -6.10
N GLY A 127 4.95 -0.09 -7.12
CA GLY A 127 4.19 -0.30 -8.35
C GLY A 127 5.02 -1.08 -9.37
N ILE A 128 4.38 -2.05 -10.03
CA ILE A 128 4.97 -2.89 -11.06
C ILE A 128 4.12 -2.72 -12.32
N ASP A 129 4.61 -1.91 -13.25
CA ASP A 129 3.95 -1.63 -14.51
C ASP A 129 3.91 -2.89 -15.39
N HIS A 130 2.79 -3.13 -16.06
CA HIS A 130 2.69 -4.14 -17.11
C HIS A 130 1.65 -3.70 -18.16
N PRO A 131 1.72 -4.19 -19.41
CA PRO A 131 0.67 -3.92 -20.40
C PRO A 131 -0.69 -4.40 -19.90
N LEU A 132 -1.79 -3.86 -20.44
CA LEU A 132 -3.13 -4.38 -20.17
C LEU A 132 -3.09 -5.92 -20.31
N PRO A 133 -3.56 -6.70 -19.31
CA PRO A 133 -3.60 -8.15 -19.44
C PRO A 133 -4.30 -8.49 -20.75
N SER A 134 -3.62 -9.20 -21.64
CA SER A 134 -4.31 -9.81 -22.77
C SER A 134 -5.39 -10.69 -22.16
N GLN A 135 -6.64 -10.53 -22.59
CA GLN A 135 -7.65 -11.52 -22.20
C GLN A 135 -7.08 -12.89 -22.57
N ALA A 136 -7.02 -13.79 -21.60
CA ALA A 136 -6.53 -15.15 -21.83
C ALA A 136 -7.34 -15.74 -23.01
N GLU A 137 -6.63 -16.34 -23.97
CA GLU A 137 -7.24 -17.22 -24.99
C GLU A 137 -8.02 -18.37 -24.35
#